data_AF-A0A0A9B7D2-F1
#
_entry.id   AF-A0A0A9B7D2-F1
#
_cell.length_a   1.000
_cell.length_b   1.000
_cell.length_c   1.000
_cell.angle_alpha   90.00
_cell.angle_beta   90.00
_cell.angle_gamma   90.00
#
_symmetry.space_group_name_H-M   'P 1'
#
loop_
_entity.id
_entity.type
_entity.pdbx_description
1 polymer ?
#
loop_
_entity_poly.entity_id
_entity_poly.type
_entity_poly.pdbx_seq_one_letter_code
_entity_poly.pdbx_strand_id
1 'polypeptide(L)'
;MMEDNAISNGMIKLDASNYYLQKPMMEDLLYCKDLYEPIVRDKISTSVKEEDWRVLNRKALSMIRLYINHNIFHHVANDTNTYDLWHKLESMYEQKTTLNKASVIKWLAKLEYRDGSSIIEHLNVFQGHVN
;
A
#
# COMPACT_ATOMS: atom_id res chain seq x y z
N MET A 1 23.75 20.73 -13.41
CA MET A 1 23.22 19.80 -12.41
C MET A 1 21.70 19.89 -12.51
N MET A 2 21.11 19.03 -13.35
CA MET A 2 19.67 19.00 -13.62
C MET A 2 19.24 17.57 -13.43
N GLU A 3 18.60 17.24 -12.30
CA GLU A 3 17.89 15.98 -12.11
C GLU A 3 17.07 16.00 -10.81
N ASP A 4 16.18 16.98 -10.65
CA ASP A 4 15.23 17.01 -9.52
C ASP A 4 13.78 17.29 -9.95
N ASN A 5 13.47 17.26 -11.25
CA ASN A 5 12.13 17.62 -11.74
C ASN A 5 11.33 16.47 -12.37
N ALA A 6 11.81 15.23 -12.28
CA ALA A 6 11.15 14.07 -12.89
C ALA A 6 10.30 13.23 -11.93
N ILE A 7 10.47 13.36 -10.60
CA ILE A 7 9.85 12.44 -9.64
C ILE A 7 8.34 12.69 -9.46
N SER A 8 7.84 13.90 -9.78
CA SER A 8 6.48 14.31 -9.38
C SER A 8 5.37 14.09 -10.42
N ASN A 9 5.65 14.02 -11.71
CA ASN A 9 4.60 14.20 -12.73
C ASN A 9 3.95 12.91 -13.28
N GLY A 10 4.46 11.72 -12.96
CA GLY A 10 3.92 10.44 -13.45
C GLY A 10 3.67 9.38 -12.37
N MET A 11 3.85 9.72 -11.10
CA MET A 11 3.88 8.74 -10.03
C MET A 11 2.46 8.42 -9.53
N ILE A 12 1.97 7.23 -9.86
CA ILE A 12 0.72 6.71 -9.31
C ILE A 12 0.94 6.51 -7.81
N LYS A 13 0.23 7.28 -6.99
CA LYS A 13 0.31 7.18 -5.53
C LYS A 13 -0.40 5.91 -5.05
N LEU A 14 0.19 5.27 -4.07
CA LEU A 14 -0.30 4.02 -3.51
C LEU A 14 -1.59 4.28 -2.72
N ASP A 15 -2.65 3.61 -3.14
CA ASP A 15 -3.97 3.57 -2.51
C ASP A 15 -4.53 2.14 -2.54
N ALA A 16 -5.73 1.96 -1.98
CA ALA A 16 -6.33 0.63 -1.86
C ALA A 16 -6.68 -0.05 -3.19
N SER A 17 -6.85 0.72 -4.27
CA SER A 17 -7.22 0.20 -5.59
C SER A 17 -6.00 -0.29 -6.40
N ASN A 18 -4.82 0.24 -6.11
CA ASN A 18 -3.60 -0.02 -6.88
C ASN A 18 -2.47 -0.68 -6.07
N TYR A 19 -2.69 -0.98 -4.78
CA TYR A 19 -1.69 -1.53 -3.87
C TYR A 19 -0.93 -2.74 -4.43
N TYR A 20 -1.64 -3.72 -5.01
CA TYR A 20 -1.04 -4.96 -5.50
C TYR A 20 -0.02 -4.73 -6.63
N LEU A 21 -0.20 -3.66 -7.42
CA LEU A 21 0.72 -3.27 -8.48
C LEU A 21 1.81 -2.32 -7.97
N GLN A 22 1.46 -1.39 -7.08
CA GLN A 22 2.36 -0.35 -6.60
C GLN A 22 3.35 -0.84 -5.54
N LYS A 23 2.98 -1.84 -4.73
CA LYS A 23 3.86 -2.41 -3.71
C LYS A 23 5.16 -3.00 -4.32
N PRO A 24 5.13 -3.92 -5.31
CA PRO A 24 6.35 -4.44 -5.90
C PRO A 24 7.17 -3.35 -6.62
N MET A 25 6.53 -2.37 -7.27
CA MET A 25 7.25 -1.24 -7.87
C MET A 25 8.01 -0.40 -6.84
N MET A 26 7.43 -0.18 -5.66
CA MET A 26 8.08 0.55 -4.58
C MET A 26 9.22 -0.28 -3.96
N GLU A 27 9.01 -1.58 -3.80
CA GLU A 27 10.03 -2.51 -3.33
C GLU A 27 11.24 -2.50 -4.28
N ASP A 28 11.02 -2.68 -5.58
CA ASP A 28 12.06 -2.60 -6.61
C ASP A 28 12.82 -1.26 -6.56
N LEU A 29 12.12 -0.14 -6.39
CA LEU A 29 12.75 1.17 -6.24
C LEU A 29 13.65 1.28 -5.01
N LEU A 30 13.21 0.74 -3.86
CA LEU A 30 14.00 0.71 -2.64
C LEU A 30 15.26 -0.14 -2.84
N TYR A 31 15.16 -1.27 -3.54
CA TYR A 31 16.32 -2.08 -3.93
C TYR A 31 17.26 -1.32 -4.87
N CYS A 32 16.75 -0.68 -5.92
CA CYS A 32 17.56 0.11 -6.86
C CYS A 32 18.28 1.29 -6.21
N LYS A 33 17.82 1.76 -5.05
CA LYS A 33 18.41 2.88 -4.31
C LYS A 33 19.22 2.45 -3.09
N ASP A 34 19.42 1.15 -2.90
CA ASP A 34 20.09 0.57 -1.73
C ASP A 34 19.42 0.97 -0.39
N LEU A 35 18.09 1.13 -0.40
CA LEU A 35 17.25 1.50 0.75
C LEU A 35 16.39 0.34 1.27
N TYR A 36 16.66 -0.90 0.85
CA TYR A 36 15.81 -2.06 1.17
C TYR A 36 16.04 -2.63 2.57
N GLU A 37 17.20 -2.45 3.19
CA GLU A 37 17.47 -3.10 4.48
C GLU A 37 16.46 -2.74 5.59
N PRO A 38 16.03 -1.47 5.74
CA PRO A 38 15.07 -1.09 6.77
C PRO A 38 13.64 -1.62 6.56
N ILE A 39 13.28 -2.14 5.38
CA ILE A 39 11.99 -2.81 5.17
C ILE A 39 12.07 -4.32 5.45
N VAL A 40 13.28 -4.91 5.40
CA VAL A 40 13.51 -6.35 5.64
C VAL A 40 13.87 -6.64 7.09
N ARG A 41 14.59 -5.70 7.75
CA ARG A 41 15.16 -5.91 9.09
C ARG A 41 14.60 -4.91 10.09
N ASP A 42 14.03 -5.42 11.17
CA ASP A 42 13.61 -4.64 12.34
C ASP A 42 14.81 -4.06 13.12
N LYS A 43 15.95 -4.76 13.10
CA LYS A 43 17.11 -4.41 13.92
C LYS A 43 18.34 -4.14 13.09
N ILE A 44 19.17 -3.22 13.61
CA ILE A 44 20.48 -2.88 13.08
C ILE A 44 21.34 -4.15 13.00
N SER A 45 22.03 -4.34 11.88
CA SER A 45 23.01 -5.42 11.76
C SER A 45 24.26 -5.10 12.57
N THR A 46 24.93 -6.13 13.09
CA THR A 46 26.11 -5.98 13.96
C THR A 46 27.29 -5.29 13.28
N SER A 47 27.31 -5.24 11.94
CA SER A 47 28.36 -4.62 11.13
C SER A 47 28.09 -3.15 10.78
N VAL A 48 26.89 -2.62 11.03
CA VAL A 48 26.49 -1.26 10.64
C VAL A 48 26.49 -0.34 11.85
N LYS A 49 26.99 0.88 11.68
CA LYS A 49 26.95 1.90 12.73
C LYS A 49 25.52 2.40 12.92
N GLU A 50 25.15 2.68 14.17
CA GLU A 50 23.82 3.17 14.51
C GLU A 50 23.44 4.47 13.76
N GLU A 51 24.38 5.39 13.58
CA GLU A 51 24.16 6.62 12.81
C GLU A 51 23.84 6.34 11.34
N ASP A 52 24.62 5.46 10.70
CA ASP A 52 24.43 5.09 9.30
C ASP A 52 23.07 4.40 9.11
N TRP A 53 22.69 3.54 10.07
CA TRP A 53 21.37 2.92 10.10
C TRP A 53 20.24 3.95 10.26
N ARG A 54 20.41 4.93 11.16
CA ARG A 54 19.42 6.00 11.37
C ARG A 54 19.17 6.79 10.08
N VAL A 55 20.23 7.13 9.35
CA VAL A 55 20.14 7.80 8.06
C VAL A 55 19.45 6.92 7.02
N LEU A 56 19.84 5.65 6.93
CA LEU A 56 19.25 4.69 6.00
C LEU A 56 17.75 4.51 6.24
N ASN A 57 17.37 4.26 7.48
CA ASN A 57 15.98 4.17 7.93
C ASN A 57 15.22 5.46 7.60
N ARG A 58 15.78 6.65 7.87
CA ARG A 58 15.10 7.91 7.56
C ARG A 58 14.88 8.11 6.06
N LYS A 59 15.84 7.71 5.22
CA LYS A 59 15.72 7.78 3.75
C LYS A 59 14.64 6.84 3.23
N ALA A 60 14.65 5.57 3.66
CA ALA A 60 13.67 4.57 3.26
C ALA A 60 12.24 4.98 3.69
N LEU A 61 12.07 5.41 4.94
CA LEU A 61 10.81 5.94 5.48
C LEU A 61 10.29 7.12 4.65
N SER A 62 11.16 8.05 4.27
CA SER A 62 10.79 9.22 3.47
C SER A 62 10.38 8.82 2.06
N MET A 63 11.08 7.85 1.45
CA MET A 63 10.74 7.31 0.14
C MET A 63 9.34 6.68 0.15
N ILE A 64 9.07 5.77 1.09
CA ILE A 64 7.76 5.13 1.22
C ILE A 64 6.65 6.18 1.34
N ARG A 65 6.86 7.20 2.17
CA ARG A 65 5.91 8.31 2.36
C ARG A 65 5.60 9.10 1.10
N LEU A 66 6.59 9.31 0.22
CA LEU A 66 6.37 9.99 -1.06
C LEU A 66 5.49 9.17 -2.00
N TYR A 67 5.51 7.84 -1.87
CA TYR A 67 4.68 6.93 -2.64
C TYR A 67 3.29 6.71 -2.06
N ILE A 68 3.00 7.19 -0.85
CA ILE A 68 1.69 7.03 -0.21
C ILE A 68 0.73 8.14 -0.63
N ASN A 69 -0.52 7.78 -0.94
CA ASN A 69 -1.59 8.75 -1.17
C ASN A 69 -1.88 9.57 0.11
N HIS A 70 -2.13 10.88 -0.03
CA HIS A 70 -2.42 11.80 1.07
C HIS A 70 -3.52 11.32 2.03
N ASN A 71 -4.52 10.58 1.52
CA ASN A 71 -5.60 10.01 2.32
C ASN A 71 -5.12 9.01 3.38
N ILE A 72 -3.97 8.38 3.16
CA ILE A 72 -3.39 7.36 4.03
C ILE A 72 -2.19 7.95 4.80
N PHE A 73 -1.58 9.00 4.26
CA PHE A 73 -0.42 9.67 4.83
C PHE A 73 -0.62 10.09 6.30
N HIS A 74 -1.80 10.63 6.64
CA HIS A 74 -2.09 11.06 8.02
C HIS A 74 -1.99 9.93 9.05
N HIS A 75 -2.23 8.68 8.66
CA HIS A 75 -2.12 7.52 9.55
C HIS A 75 -0.67 7.07 9.80
N VAL A 76 0.27 7.53 8.98
CA VAL A 76 1.66 7.05 8.96
C VAL A 76 2.69 8.16 9.13
N ALA A 77 2.26 9.43 9.20
CA ALA A 77 3.13 10.61 9.25
C ALA A 77 4.07 10.65 10.47
N ASN A 78 3.64 10.03 11.58
CA ASN A 78 4.38 9.99 12.84
C ASN A 78 5.26 8.75 13.01
N ASP A 79 5.15 7.75 12.12
CA ASP A 79 5.94 6.52 12.23
C ASP A 79 7.44 6.84 12.07
N THR A 80 8.32 6.32 12.93
CA THR A 80 9.77 6.62 12.88
C THR A 80 10.60 5.45 12.38
N ASN A 81 10.03 4.25 12.43
CA ASN A 81 10.66 3.02 12.00
C ASN A 81 10.08 2.60 10.63
N THR A 82 10.97 2.36 9.66
CA THR A 82 10.59 1.95 8.30
C THR A 82 9.98 0.56 8.29
N TYR A 83 10.51 -0.35 9.10
CA TYR A 83 10.06 -1.74 9.20
C TYR A 83 8.60 -1.79 9.66
N ASP A 84 8.31 -1.10 10.76
CA ASP A 84 6.96 -1.01 11.32
C ASP A 84 5.99 -0.36 10.33
N LEU A 85 6.41 0.71 9.65
CA LEU A 85 5.60 1.37 8.62
C LEU A 85 5.27 0.41 7.48
N TRP A 86 6.27 -0.28 6.94
CA TRP A 86 6.10 -1.18 5.80
C TRP A 86 5.11 -2.31 6.11
N HIS A 87 5.28 -2.98 7.26
CA HIS A 87 4.39 -4.07 7.67
C HIS A 87 3.00 -3.60 8.08
N LYS A 88 2.88 -2.40 8.65
CA LYS A 88 1.58 -1.76 8.91
C LYS A 88 0.80 -1.54 7.63
N LEU A 89 1.47 -1.08 6.57
CA LEU A 89 0.84 -0.94 5.24
C LEU A 89 0.39 -2.31 4.73
N GLU A 90 1.26 -3.33 4.73
CA GLU A 90 0.89 -4.69 4.32
C GLU A 90 -0.36 -5.20 5.04
N SER A 91 -0.39 -5.10 6.36
CA SER A 91 -1.53 -5.55 7.17
C SER A 91 -2.82 -4.80 6.83
N MET A 92 -2.75 -3.47 6.67
CA MET A 92 -3.92 -2.65 6.32
C MET A 92 -4.55 -3.09 4.98
N TYR A 93 -3.73 -3.40 3.97
CA TYR A 93 -4.23 -3.79 2.66
C TYR A 93 -4.67 -5.25 2.60
N GLU A 94 -4.02 -6.16 3.32
CA GLU A 94 -4.47 -7.55 3.46
C GLU A 94 -5.84 -7.63 4.14
N GLN A 95 -6.03 -6.87 5.23
CA GLN A 95 -7.31 -6.77 5.92
C GLN A 95 -8.40 -6.22 5.00
N LYS A 96 -8.13 -5.12 4.28
CA LYS A 96 -9.09 -4.51 3.35
C LYS A 96 -9.47 -5.47 2.22
N THR A 97 -8.51 -6.22 1.68
CA THR A 97 -8.75 -7.23 0.64
C THR A 97 -9.64 -8.37 1.17
N THR A 98 -9.37 -8.84 2.38
CA THR A 98 -10.14 -9.92 3.01
C THR A 98 -11.58 -9.49 3.31
N LEU A 99 -11.77 -8.29 3.87
CA LEU A 99 -13.09 -7.72 4.14
C LEU A 99 -13.89 -7.50 2.85
N ASN A 100 -13.24 -7.03 1.79
CA ASN A 100 -13.88 -6.85 0.48
C ASN A 100 -14.35 -8.20 -0.08
N LYS A 101 -13.51 -9.24 -0.06
CA LYS A 101 -13.88 -10.59 -0.49
C LYS A 101 -15.06 -11.16 0.30
N ALA A 102 -15.02 -11.05 1.63
CA ALA A 102 -16.09 -11.51 2.50
C ALA A 102 -17.41 -10.75 2.25
N SER A 103 -17.33 -9.46 1.96
CA SER A 103 -18.50 -8.64 1.62
C SER A 103 -19.12 -9.06 0.29
N VAL A 104 -18.30 -9.37 -0.72
CA VAL A 104 -18.76 -9.91 -2.01
C VAL A 104 -19.43 -11.26 -1.81
N ILE A 105 -18.82 -12.18 -1.04
CA ILE A 105 -19.43 -13.50 -0.74
C ILE A 105 -20.77 -13.34 -0.01
N LYS A 106 -20.83 -12.49 1.01
CA LYS A 106 -22.07 -12.21 1.76
C LYS A 106 -23.15 -11.61 0.86
N TRP A 107 -22.78 -10.75 -0.08
CA TRP A 107 -23.70 -10.18 -1.05
C TRP A 107 -24.17 -11.24 -2.06
N LEU A 108 -23.28 -12.06 -2.62
CA LEU A 108 -23.63 -13.16 -3.52
C LEU A 108 -24.57 -14.17 -2.84
N ALA A 109 -24.30 -14.56 -1.60
CA ALA A 109 -25.19 -15.45 -0.85
C ALA A 109 -26.59 -14.82 -0.61
N LYS A 110 -26.64 -13.50 -0.36
CA LYS A 110 -27.92 -12.78 -0.27
C LYS A 110 -28.64 -12.67 -1.60
N LEU A 111 -27.89 -12.59 -2.70
CA LEU A 111 -28.42 -12.62 -4.05
C LEU A 111 -29.01 -14.00 -4.33
N GLU A 112 -28.24 -15.08 -4.21
CA GLU A 112 -28.73 -16.47 -4.38
C GLU A 112 -29.96 -16.77 -3.52
N TYR A 113 -30.01 -16.24 -2.29
CA TYR A 113 -31.17 -16.40 -1.41
C TYR A 113 -32.41 -15.60 -1.86
N ARG A 114 -32.22 -14.44 -2.53
CA ARG A 114 -33.31 -13.63 -3.10
C ARG A 114 -33.73 -14.09 -4.50
N ASP A 115 -32.82 -14.68 -5.26
CA ASP A 115 -32.89 -14.79 -6.72
C ASP A 115 -33.40 -16.16 -7.19
N GLY A 116 -34.68 -16.44 -6.89
CA GLY A 116 -35.49 -17.14 -7.89
C GLY A 116 -35.74 -16.30 -9.17
N SER A 117 -35.18 -15.08 -9.25
CA SER A 117 -35.21 -14.12 -10.36
C SER A 117 -33.84 -14.06 -11.10
N SER A 118 -33.67 -13.16 -12.07
CA SER A 118 -32.53 -13.15 -13.00
C SER A 118 -31.38 -12.24 -12.55
N ILE A 119 -30.16 -12.79 -12.48
CA ILE A 119 -28.85 -12.14 -12.24
C ILE A 119 -28.68 -10.81 -13.01
N ILE A 120 -29.32 -10.67 -14.17
CA ILE A 120 -29.23 -9.50 -15.05
C ILE A 120 -29.91 -8.26 -14.44
N GLU A 121 -31.03 -8.39 -13.74
CA GLU A 121 -31.71 -7.25 -13.08
C GLU A 121 -30.88 -6.69 -11.92
N HIS A 122 -30.11 -7.57 -11.26
CA HIS A 122 -29.26 -7.20 -10.13
C HIS A 122 -27.93 -6.54 -10.53
N LEU A 123 -27.39 -6.84 -11.71
CA LEU A 123 -26.16 -6.20 -12.23
C LEU A 123 -26.33 -4.70 -12.55
N ASN A 124 -27.51 -4.26 -12.98
CA ASN A 124 -27.81 -2.84 -13.21
C ASN A 124 -27.80 -2.02 -11.91
N VAL A 125 -28.19 -2.62 -10.78
CA VAL A 125 -28.10 -1.98 -9.46
C VAL A 125 -26.62 -1.84 -9.02
N PHE A 126 -25.78 -2.80 -9.40
CA PHE A 126 -24.35 -2.80 -9.07
C PHE A 126 -23.59 -1.68 -9.78
N GLN A 127 -23.86 -1.44 -11.07
CA GLN A 127 -23.23 -0.32 -11.80
C GLN A 127 -23.62 1.06 -11.23
N GLY A 128 -24.80 1.20 -10.60
CA GLY A 128 -25.21 2.44 -9.95
C GLY A 128 -24.54 2.72 -8.59
N HIS A 129 -23.91 1.73 -7.95
CA HIS A 129 -23.25 1.87 -6.64
C HIS A 129 -21.71 1.91 -6.73
N VAL A 130 -21.14 1.66 -7.91
CA VAL A 130 -19.69 1.62 -8.17
C VAL A 130 -19.20 2.90 -8.89
N ASN A 131 -20.05 3.93 -8.99
CA ASN A 131 -19.69 5.26 -9.49
C ASN A 131 -19.57 6.26 -8.34
#